data_AF-A0AA85JZ32-F1
#
_entry.id   AF-A0AA85JZ32-F1
#
_cell.length_a   1.000
_cell.length_b   1.000
_cell.length_c   1.000
_cell.angle_alpha   90.00
_cell.angle_beta   90.00
_cell.angle_gamma   90.00
#
_symmetry.space_group_name_H-M   'P 1'
#
loop_
_entity.id
_entity.type
_entity.pdbx_description
1 polymer ?
#
loop_
_entity_poly.entity_id
_entity_poly.type
_entity_poly.pdbx_seq_one_letter_code
_entity_poly.pdbx_strand_id
1 'polypeptide(L)'
;MISYHYKYGFSLSDEDGSTNSEVTDDSEKRVLAAFGQRKHVVKELVKTQIDFTTDMKTVLLVFNSITMQVNESDRYALLGNLDQLVRVNDNISMLLQQEIDEYPDNQVGNACVGKCMLSSKSSINEALKTYIVNFSVDASTKSPEVQKFAMLGFKRLQIERPNIMSLNDELIKPVQRLVKLKQLFELLKDVTPISHPDCAATMEMFDNFNELAYDVNEVKRWKDLCISASDETNKTSIMDMVDKTTKRILTKVARTCSAEVNRKLQVQQKFTAERETINQLEKSCTLLRNAVESRYKKMQSVIIAQRDFVSQLKEIFTQNNRLQLHSEIPILTNSPNCCFPMELIEDYETALNSLIIHMQETYMRRLSSSVTSRLDELNQLLNHAKRLLQKYDSTELDILLLDASVKHQNQKSSQFVAAIHEQKEESVRTLSTLQSGLENMLPNFIKHSNNILQSVCQYSYILHGNIMQEFGNLLQKCIQETSCIFLPFFCLTNTNHFMKWKNVIGI
;
A
#
# COMPACT_ATOMS: atom_id res chain seq x y z
N MET A 1 -16.62 5.68 -1.64
CA MET A 1 -16.88 4.25 -1.36
C MET A 1 -17.88 3.78 -2.42
N ILE A 2 -17.41 3.18 -3.51
CA ILE A 2 -18.27 2.63 -4.56
C ILE A 2 -17.78 1.21 -4.82
N SER A 3 -18.55 0.23 -4.35
CA SER A 3 -18.36 -1.20 -4.62
C SER A 3 -19.00 -1.51 -5.96
N TYR A 4 -18.20 -1.88 -6.96
CA TYR A 4 -18.71 -2.37 -8.24
C TYR A 4 -18.81 -3.90 -8.17
N HIS A 5 -20.01 -4.40 -7.86
CA HIS A 5 -20.37 -5.79 -8.10
C HIS A 5 -20.69 -5.99 -9.58
N TYR A 6 -19.89 -6.78 -10.28
CA TYR A 6 -20.27 -7.34 -11.58
C TYR A 6 -20.64 -8.81 -11.40
N LYS A 7 -21.89 -9.13 -11.71
CA LYS A 7 -22.51 -10.46 -11.60
C LYS A 7 -22.58 -11.04 -13.02
N TYR A 8 -22.00 -12.20 -13.26
CA TYR A 8 -22.30 -13.02 -14.44
C TYR A 8 -22.64 -14.43 -13.99
N GLY A 9 -23.82 -14.90 -14.43
CA GLY A 9 -24.43 -16.16 -14.03
C GLY A 9 -23.88 -17.35 -14.80
N PHE A 10 -23.76 -18.47 -14.09
CA PHE A 10 -23.58 -19.80 -14.68
C PHE A 10 -24.81 -20.63 -14.26
N SER A 11 -25.61 -21.07 -15.24
CA SER A 11 -26.65 -22.07 -15.04
C SER A 11 -26.08 -23.42 -15.43
N LEU A 12 -26.05 -24.35 -14.49
CA LEU A 12 -25.80 -25.78 -14.72
C LEU A 12 -27.15 -26.48 -14.67
N SER A 13 -27.46 -27.25 -15.71
CA SER A 13 -28.58 -28.18 -15.74
C SER A 13 -28.02 -29.60 -15.78
N ASP A 14 -28.39 -30.37 -14.76
CA ASP A 14 -28.08 -31.79 -14.57
C ASP A 14 -28.95 -32.68 -15.47
N GLU A 15 -28.39 -33.80 -15.95
CA GLU A 15 -29.15 -35.05 -16.14
C GLU A 15 -28.29 -36.27 -15.73
N ASP A 16 -28.93 -37.15 -14.97
CA ASP A 16 -28.45 -38.38 -14.33
C ASP A 16 -28.38 -39.60 -15.28
N GLY A 17 -27.53 -40.59 -14.96
CA GLY A 17 -27.53 -41.88 -15.66
C GLY A 17 -26.50 -42.96 -15.29
N SER A 18 -26.39 -43.32 -14.01
CA SER A 18 -26.03 -44.65 -13.40
C SER A 18 -24.86 -45.56 -13.91
N THR A 19 -23.92 -45.74 -12.97
CA THR A 19 -23.33 -46.97 -12.36
C THR A 19 -22.19 -47.81 -12.99
N ASN A 20 -21.08 -47.79 -12.23
CA ASN A 20 -20.12 -48.85 -11.89
C ASN A 20 -18.97 -49.22 -12.86
N SER A 21 -18.02 -48.28 -12.99
CA SER A 21 -16.58 -48.55 -13.23
C SER A 21 -15.65 -47.47 -12.62
N GLU A 22 -16.13 -46.78 -11.57
CA GLU A 22 -15.86 -45.34 -11.35
C GLU A 22 -14.55 -44.92 -10.67
N VAL A 23 -13.69 -45.80 -10.13
CA VAL A 23 -12.55 -45.31 -9.31
C VAL A 23 -11.31 -44.93 -10.13
N THR A 24 -11.02 -45.62 -11.24
CA THR A 24 -9.86 -45.31 -12.11
C THR A 24 -10.19 -44.31 -13.21
N ASP A 25 -11.37 -44.44 -13.83
CA ASP A 25 -11.85 -43.59 -14.93
C ASP A 25 -12.08 -42.13 -14.48
N ASP A 26 -12.55 -41.93 -13.25
CA ASP A 26 -12.80 -40.59 -12.70
C ASP A 26 -11.51 -39.81 -12.37
N SER A 27 -10.40 -40.50 -12.10
CA SER A 27 -9.10 -39.86 -11.88
C SER A 27 -8.46 -39.36 -13.19
N GLU A 28 -8.50 -40.18 -14.25
CA GLU A 28 -8.00 -39.81 -15.58
C GLU A 28 -8.86 -38.75 -16.23
N LYS A 29 -10.20 -38.84 -16.10
CA LYS A 29 -11.13 -37.78 -16.54
C LYS A 29 -10.88 -36.46 -15.84
N ARG A 30 -10.61 -36.46 -14.53
CA ARG A 30 -10.27 -35.25 -13.77
C ARG A 30 -8.94 -34.63 -14.20
N VAL A 31 -7.92 -35.45 -14.46
CA VAL A 31 -6.62 -34.98 -14.98
C VAL A 31 -6.76 -34.38 -16.38
N LEU A 32 -7.50 -35.03 -17.27
CA LEU A 32 -7.79 -34.53 -18.62
C LEU A 32 -8.61 -33.24 -18.60
N ALA A 33 -9.59 -33.13 -17.69
CA ALA A 33 -10.39 -31.92 -17.51
C ALA A 33 -9.54 -30.75 -16.99
N ALA A 34 -8.70 -30.98 -15.98
CA ALA A 34 -7.79 -29.97 -15.45
C ALA A 34 -6.79 -29.47 -16.51
N PHE A 35 -6.24 -30.38 -17.31
CA PHE A 35 -5.37 -30.03 -18.43
C PHE A 35 -6.11 -29.21 -19.51
N GLY A 36 -7.34 -29.63 -19.86
CA GLY A 36 -8.21 -28.90 -20.78
C GLY A 36 -8.51 -27.48 -20.29
N GLN A 37 -8.75 -27.32 -18.99
CA GLN A 37 -8.98 -26.02 -18.37
C GLN A 37 -7.72 -25.15 -18.39
N ARG A 38 -6.55 -25.71 -18.03
CA ARG A 38 -5.27 -24.99 -18.13
C ARG A 38 -4.99 -24.50 -19.55
N LYS A 39 -5.19 -25.35 -20.55
CA LYS A 39 -5.05 -24.97 -21.98
C LYS A 39 -5.90 -23.74 -22.32
N HIS A 40 -7.15 -23.68 -21.86
CA HIS A 40 -8.02 -22.53 -22.12
C HIS A 40 -7.50 -21.25 -21.45
N VAL A 41 -7.09 -21.34 -20.18
CA VAL A 41 -6.56 -20.19 -19.43
C VAL A 41 -5.28 -19.66 -20.07
N VAL A 42 -4.37 -20.53 -20.51
CA VAL A 42 -3.15 -20.15 -21.24
C VAL A 42 -3.49 -19.41 -22.53
N LYS A 43 -4.39 -19.97 -23.36
CA LYS A 43 -4.81 -19.30 -24.60
C LYS A 43 -5.46 -17.95 -24.35
N GLU A 44 -6.30 -17.84 -23.32
CA GLU A 44 -6.93 -16.57 -22.95
C GLU A 44 -5.89 -15.55 -22.49
N LEU A 45 -4.89 -15.96 -21.69
CA LEU A 45 -3.82 -15.09 -21.24
C LEU A 45 -3.04 -14.50 -22.41
N VAL A 46 -2.57 -15.35 -23.34
CA VAL A 46 -1.78 -14.91 -24.49
C VAL A 46 -2.62 -14.03 -25.44
N LYS A 47 -3.83 -14.48 -25.78
CA LYS A 47 -4.73 -13.72 -26.66
C LYS A 47 -5.00 -12.33 -26.09
N THR A 48 -5.45 -12.26 -24.82
CA THR A 48 -5.79 -10.97 -24.20
C THR A 48 -4.57 -10.08 -23.98
N GLN A 49 -3.36 -10.64 -23.91
CA GLN A 49 -2.10 -9.88 -23.85
C GLN A 49 -1.78 -9.22 -25.19
N ILE A 50 -1.95 -9.96 -26.29
CA ILE A 50 -1.76 -9.46 -27.65
C ILE A 50 -2.80 -8.39 -27.98
N ASP A 51 -4.07 -8.65 -27.65
CA ASP A 51 -5.16 -7.70 -27.86
C ASP A 51 -4.90 -6.39 -27.09
N PHE A 52 -4.55 -6.48 -25.80
CA PHE A 52 -4.20 -5.32 -24.98
C PHE A 52 -3.02 -4.53 -25.57
N THR A 53 -1.96 -5.21 -25.99
CA THR A 53 -0.77 -4.57 -26.54
C THR A 53 -1.08 -3.86 -27.86
N THR A 54 -1.86 -4.52 -28.73
CA THR A 54 -2.29 -3.96 -30.02
C THR A 54 -3.17 -2.72 -29.83
N ASP A 55 -4.07 -2.75 -28.85
CA ASP A 55 -4.87 -1.61 -28.43
C ASP A 55 -4.01 -0.41 -28.05
N MET A 56 -3.10 -0.61 -27.10
CA MET A 56 -2.26 0.47 -26.59
C MET A 56 -1.26 0.99 -27.63
N LYS A 57 -0.75 0.11 -28.51
CA LYS A 57 0.05 0.50 -29.68
C LYS A 57 -0.73 1.40 -30.62
N THR A 58 -1.98 1.05 -30.92
CA THR A 58 -2.85 1.83 -31.81
C THR A 58 -3.06 3.23 -31.24
N VAL A 59 -3.37 3.33 -29.94
CA VAL A 59 -3.49 4.62 -29.24
C VAL A 59 -2.20 5.42 -29.39
N LEU A 60 -1.04 4.82 -29.08
CA LEU A 60 0.24 5.52 -29.15
C LEU A 60 0.58 6.01 -30.58
N LEU A 61 0.36 5.18 -31.60
CA LEU A 61 0.59 5.54 -33.01
C LEU A 61 -0.31 6.68 -33.46
N VAL A 62 -1.60 6.62 -33.13
CA VAL A 62 -2.57 7.67 -33.45
C VAL A 62 -2.15 8.98 -32.82
N PHE A 63 -1.80 8.99 -31.53
CA PHE A 63 -1.41 10.21 -30.83
C PHE A 63 -0.05 10.76 -31.30
N ASN A 64 0.91 9.90 -31.64
CA ASN A 64 2.19 10.34 -32.20
C ASN A 64 2.06 10.92 -33.61
N SER A 65 1.02 10.55 -34.37
CA SER A 65 0.77 11.10 -35.70
C SER A 65 0.22 12.54 -35.68
N ILE A 66 -0.21 13.04 -34.51
CA ILE A 66 -0.84 14.36 -34.37
C ILE A 66 0.19 15.45 -34.65
N THR A 67 -0.11 16.32 -35.61
CA THR A 67 0.79 17.40 -36.06
C THR A 67 0.84 18.59 -35.11
N MET A 68 -0.07 18.64 -34.13
CA MET A 68 -0.10 19.69 -33.11
C MET A 68 1.08 19.51 -32.15
N GLN A 69 1.90 20.55 -32.00
CA GLN A 69 2.97 20.59 -31.02
C GLN A 69 2.38 20.70 -29.62
N VAL A 70 2.70 19.73 -28.76
CA VAL A 70 2.30 19.68 -27.35
C VAL A 70 3.56 19.43 -26.55
N ASN A 71 3.75 20.14 -25.44
CA ASN A 71 4.92 19.91 -24.60
C ASN A 71 4.84 18.51 -23.96
N GLU A 72 6.00 17.95 -23.59
CA GLU A 72 6.04 16.60 -23.03
C GLU A 72 5.27 16.47 -21.71
N SER A 73 5.14 17.55 -20.93
CA SER A 73 4.37 17.54 -19.67
C SER A 73 2.88 17.33 -19.90
N ASP A 74 2.30 18.05 -20.85
CA ASP A 74 0.89 17.96 -21.25
C ASP A 74 0.59 16.62 -21.92
N ARG A 75 1.52 16.14 -22.76
CA ARG A 75 1.44 14.80 -23.35
C ARG A 75 1.46 13.72 -22.27
N TYR A 76 2.39 13.83 -21.31
CA TYR A 76 2.49 12.91 -20.18
C TYR A 76 1.28 13.02 -19.23
N ALA A 77 0.67 14.19 -19.08
CA ALA A 77 -0.52 14.36 -18.26
C ALA A 77 -1.72 13.55 -18.79
N LEU A 78 -1.82 13.37 -20.10
CA LEU A 78 -2.87 12.58 -20.77
C LEU A 78 -2.49 11.11 -20.94
N LEU A 79 -1.29 10.84 -21.46
CA LEU A 79 -0.87 9.49 -21.88
C LEU A 79 0.03 8.80 -20.84
N GLY A 80 0.53 9.50 -19.83
CA GLY A 80 1.47 8.95 -18.85
C GLY A 80 2.71 8.36 -19.52
N ASN A 81 3.17 7.22 -19.00
CA ASN A 81 4.26 6.41 -19.56
C ASN A 81 3.78 5.34 -20.55
N LEU A 82 2.74 5.62 -21.36
CA LEU A 82 2.17 4.65 -22.29
C LEU A 82 3.22 4.07 -23.27
N ASP A 83 4.23 4.85 -23.64
CA ASP A 83 5.33 4.40 -24.48
C ASP A 83 6.13 3.25 -23.84
N GLN A 84 6.50 3.39 -22.56
CA GLN A 84 7.19 2.37 -21.79
C GLN A 84 6.29 1.15 -21.61
N LEU A 85 5.02 1.38 -21.27
CA LEU A 85 4.04 0.32 -21.08
C LEU A 85 3.87 -0.52 -22.34
N VAL A 86 3.72 0.11 -23.50
CA VAL A 86 3.63 -0.57 -24.80
C VAL A 86 4.89 -1.39 -25.08
N ARG A 87 6.08 -0.81 -24.90
CA ARG A 87 7.35 -1.53 -25.14
C ARG A 87 7.46 -2.80 -24.29
N VAL A 88 7.15 -2.71 -23.00
CA VAL A 88 7.23 -3.86 -22.08
C VAL A 88 6.19 -4.92 -22.45
N ASN A 89 4.95 -4.52 -22.72
CA ASN A 89 3.88 -5.45 -23.06
C ASN A 89 4.07 -6.11 -24.44
N ASP A 90 4.77 -5.45 -25.35
CA ASP A 90 5.14 -6.01 -26.63
C ASP A 90 6.19 -7.12 -26.51
N ASN A 91 7.24 -6.87 -25.70
CA ASN A 91 8.23 -7.89 -25.39
C ASN A 91 7.56 -9.11 -24.72
N ILE A 92 6.66 -8.87 -23.78
CA ILE A 92 5.88 -9.94 -23.12
C ILE A 92 5.03 -10.72 -24.13
N SER A 93 4.33 -10.02 -25.04
CA SER A 93 3.51 -10.67 -26.07
C SER A 93 4.35 -11.57 -26.97
N MET A 94 5.54 -11.11 -27.36
CA MET A 94 6.50 -11.89 -28.15
C MET A 94 6.98 -13.14 -27.39
N LEU A 95 7.39 -13.00 -26.12
CA LEU A 95 7.86 -14.14 -25.30
C LEU A 95 6.75 -15.18 -25.09
N LEU A 96 5.52 -14.73 -24.81
CA LEU A 96 4.38 -15.62 -24.62
C LEU A 96 3.98 -16.33 -25.92
N GLN A 97 4.04 -15.63 -27.05
CA GLN A 97 3.74 -16.22 -28.36
C GLN A 97 4.79 -17.28 -28.73
N GLN A 98 6.07 -16.95 -28.54
CA GLN A 98 7.17 -17.91 -28.76
C GLN A 98 6.99 -19.17 -27.92
N GLU A 99 6.67 -19.03 -26.63
CA GLU A 99 6.44 -20.16 -25.73
C GLU A 99 5.29 -21.06 -26.21
N ILE A 100 4.16 -20.50 -26.64
CA ILE A 100 3.02 -21.34 -27.06
C ILE A 100 3.23 -21.96 -28.45
N ASP A 101 4.04 -21.34 -29.31
CA ASP A 101 4.36 -21.85 -30.65
C ASP A 101 5.24 -23.10 -30.62
N GLU A 102 5.94 -23.36 -29.51
CA GLU A 102 6.70 -24.60 -29.28
C GLU A 102 5.80 -25.83 -29.08
N TYR A 103 4.51 -25.61 -28.81
CA TYR A 103 3.56 -26.69 -28.53
C TYR A 103 2.47 -26.79 -29.61
N PRO A 104 2.11 -28.00 -30.06
CA PRO A 104 0.93 -28.18 -30.89
C PRO A 104 -0.34 -27.80 -30.10
N ASP A 105 -1.41 -27.41 -30.80
CA ASP A 105 -2.62 -26.83 -30.17
C ASP A 105 -3.19 -27.69 -29.03
N ASN A 106 -3.18 -29.02 -29.19
CA ASN A 106 -3.64 -29.97 -28.19
C ASN A 106 -2.75 -30.07 -26.94
N GLN A 107 -1.53 -29.53 -26.98
CA GLN A 107 -0.54 -29.57 -25.88
C GLN A 107 -0.16 -28.20 -25.32
N VAL A 108 -0.75 -27.09 -25.80
CA VAL A 108 -0.51 -25.71 -25.29
C VAL A 108 -0.71 -25.60 -23.76
N GLY A 109 -1.49 -26.49 -23.16
CA GLY A 109 -1.61 -26.62 -21.71
C GLY A 109 -0.30 -26.98 -20.99
N ASN A 110 0.77 -27.35 -21.67
CA ASN A 110 2.11 -27.60 -21.09
C ASN A 110 3.03 -26.36 -21.10
N ALA A 111 2.62 -25.27 -21.76
CA ALA A 111 3.42 -24.06 -21.89
C ALA A 111 3.73 -23.42 -20.53
N CYS A 112 4.97 -22.95 -20.37
CA CYS A 112 5.52 -22.31 -19.18
C CYS A 112 5.32 -20.77 -19.18
N VAL A 113 4.09 -20.31 -19.42
CA VAL A 113 3.75 -18.89 -19.51
C VAL A 113 4.00 -18.09 -18.22
N GLY A 114 3.98 -18.74 -17.05
CA GLY A 114 4.34 -18.14 -15.77
C GLY A 114 5.80 -17.73 -15.74
N LYS A 115 6.72 -18.61 -16.18
CA LYS A 115 8.16 -18.29 -16.32
C LYS A 115 8.41 -17.17 -17.31
N CYS A 116 7.73 -17.17 -18.45
CA CYS A 116 7.82 -16.08 -19.43
C CYS A 116 7.48 -14.74 -18.79
N MET A 117 6.37 -14.67 -18.05
CA MET A 117 5.96 -13.45 -17.34
C MET A 117 6.91 -13.07 -16.22
N LEU A 118 7.44 -14.07 -15.49
CA LEU A 118 8.37 -13.85 -14.38
C LEU A 118 9.65 -13.15 -14.82
N SER A 119 10.17 -13.49 -16.00
CA SER A 119 11.35 -12.82 -16.59
C SER A 119 11.17 -11.31 -16.77
N SER A 120 9.92 -10.85 -16.91
CA SER A 120 9.55 -9.45 -17.14
C SER A 120 8.91 -8.78 -15.91
N LYS A 121 8.88 -9.46 -14.75
CA LYS A 121 8.18 -9.04 -13.50
C LYS A 121 8.50 -7.60 -13.10
N SER A 122 9.78 -7.24 -13.00
CA SER A 122 10.19 -5.90 -12.57
C SER A 122 9.69 -4.82 -13.54
N SER A 123 9.91 -5.03 -14.84
CA SER A 123 9.55 -4.05 -15.89
C SER A 123 8.04 -3.85 -16.02
N ILE A 124 7.24 -4.92 -15.96
CA ILE A 124 5.78 -4.80 -16.06
C ILE A 124 5.19 -4.13 -14.82
N ASN A 125 5.71 -4.45 -13.63
CA ASN A 125 5.28 -3.82 -12.39
C ASN A 125 5.55 -2.32 -12.40
N GLU A 126 6.76 -1.91 -12.78
CA GLU A 126 7.14 -0.49 -12.86
C GLU A 126 6.27 0.25 -13.87
N ALA A 127 6.11 -0.30 -15.07
CA ALA A 127 5.35 0.33 -16.13
C ALA A 127 3.86 0.49 -15.76
N LEU A 128 3.22 -0.57 -15.24
CA LEU A 128 1.82 -0.51 -14.79
C LEU A 128 1.66 0.40 -13.57
N LYS A 129 2.52 0.29 -12.55
CA LYS A 129 2.44 1.14 -11.34
C LYS A 129 2.49 2.62 -11.72
N THR A 130 3.48 2.98 -12.54
CA THR A 130 3.70 4.38 -12.97
C THR A 130 2.51 4.90 -13.78
N TYR A 131 1.95 4.09 -14.68
CA TYR A 131 0.79 4.48 -15.46
C TYR A 131 -0.42 4.69 -14.56
N ILE A 132 -0.77 3.66 -13.77
CA ILE A 132 -2.01 3.63 -13.00
C ILE A 132 -2.01 4.75 -11.96
N VAL A 133 -0.90 4.95 -11.23
CA VAL A 133 -0.77 5.97 -10.19
C VAL A 133 -0.89 7.40 -10.74
N ASN A 134 -0.62 7.62 -12.03
CA ASN A 134 -0.73 8.92 -12.68
C ASN A 134 -2.00 9.07 -13.54
N PHE A 135 -2.70 7.97 -13.82
CA PHE A 135 -3.96 7.96 -14.56
C PHE A 135 -5.06 8.74 -13.80
N SER A 136 -5.71 9.65 -14.52
CA SER A 136 -6.85 10.46 -14.06
C SER A 136 -7.88 10.54 -15.18
N VAL A 137 -9.16 10.36 -14.84
CA VAL A 137 -10.28 10.42 -15.80
C VAL A 137 -10.45 11.84 -16.38
N ASP A 138 -10.05 12.84 -15.60
CA ASP A 138 -10.13 14.27 -15.95
C ASP A 138 -8.83 14.78 -16.61
N ALA A 139 -7.90 13.89 -16.95
CA ALA A 139 -6.64 14.27 -17.58
C ALA A 139 -6.86 15.08 -18.87
N SER A 140 -7.87 14.72 -19.65
CA SER A 140 -8.24 15.40 -20.90
C SER A 140 -8.76 16.84 -20.70
N THR A 141 -9.10 17.25 -19.48
CA THR A 141 -9.66 18.58 -19.18
C THR A 141 -8.71 19.47 -18.36
N LYS A 142 -7.48 19.01 -18.09
CA LYS A 142 -6.52 19.74 -17.23
C LYS A 142 -6.03 21.06 -17.82
N SER A 143 -5.88 21.14 -19.15
CA SER A 143 -5.51 22.38 -19.84
C SER A 143 -6.19 22.46 -21.22
N PRO A 144 -6.39 23.67 -21.77
CA PRO A 144 -6.94 23.85 -23.12
C PRO A 144 -6.14 23.11 -24.21
N GLU A 145 -4.82 23.07 -24.06
CA GLU A 145 -3.89 22.39 -24.96
C GLU A 145 -4.09 20.86 -24.92
N VAL A 146 -4.16 20.29 -23.71
CA VAL A 146 -4.43 18.85 -23.52
C VAL A 146 -5.82 18.48 -24.02
N GLN A 147 -6.82 19.32 -23.80
CA GLN A 147 -8.18 19.09 -24.29
C GLN A 147 -8.25 19.05 -25.81
N LYS A 148 -7.58 19.99 -26.49
CA LYS A 148 -7.49 20.02 -27.94
C LYS A 148 -6.71 18.81 -28.48
N PHE A 149 -5.64 18.40 -27.80
CA PHE A 149 -4.84 17.23 -28.16
C PHE A 149 -5.65 15.93 -28.03
N ALA A 150 -6.33 15.75 -26.90
CA ALA A 150 -7.22 14.63 -26.63
C ALA A 150 -8.34 14.53 -27.68
N MET A 151 -8.97 15.66 -28.01
CA MET A 151 -10.02 15.72 -29.04
C MET A 151 -9.51 15.28 -30.43
N LEU A 152 -8.33 15.77 -30.83
CA LEU A 152 -7.72 15.40 -32.12
C LEU A 152 -7.34 13.91 -32.16
N GLY A 153 -6.73 13.41 -31.08
CA GLY A 153 -6.36 12.01 -30.97
C GLY A 153 -7.58 11.10 -30.97
N PHE A 154 -8.63 11.45 -30.24
CA PHE A 154 -9.88 10.70 -30.23
C PHE A 154 -10.54 10.63 -31.61
N LYS A 155 -10.63 11.76 -32.33
CA LYS A 155 -11.18 11.78 -33.69
C LYS A 155 -10.41 10.87 -34.65
N ARG A 156 -9.08 10.83 -34.55
CA ARG A 156 -8.27 9.92 -35.38
C ARG A 156 -8.41 8.48 -34.93
N LEU A 157 -8.50 8.24 -33.63
CA LEU A 157 -8.67 6.89 -33.10
C LEU A 157 -10.01 6.28 -33.53
N GLN A 158 -11.07 7.09 -33.67
CA GLN A 158 -12.34 6.65 -34.24
C GLN A 158 -12.27 6.25 -35.72
N ILE A 159 -11.29 6.74 -36.49
CA ILE A 159 -11.09 6.30 -37.87
C ILE A 159 -10.55 4.87 -37.88
N GLU A 160 -9.55 4.59 -37.04
CA GLU A 160 -8.96 3.25 -36.89
C GLU A 160 -9.93 2.27 -36.19
N ARG A 161 -10.77 2.78 -35.28
CA ARG A 161 -11.66 2.00 -34.42
C ARG A 161 -13.02 2.68 -34.27
N PRO A 162 -13.94 2.46 -35.22
CA PRO A 162 -15.22 3.18 -35.30
C PRO A 162 -16.16 3.01 -34.09
N ASN A 163 -15.99 1.93 -33.33
CA ASN A 163 -16.89 1.57 -32.24
C ASN A 163 -16.53 2.20 -30.89
N ILE A 164 -15.45 3.00 -30.81
CA ILE A 164 -15.03 3.62 -29.56
C ILE A 164 -15.91 4.83 -29.24
N MET A 165 -16.51 4.80 -28.05
CA MET A 165 -17.43 5.85 -27.56
C MET A 165 -16.71 6.99 -26.84
N SER A 166 -15.63 6.69 -26.11
CA SER A 166 -14.84 7.69 -25.39
C SER A 166 -13.34 7.37 -25.41
N LEU A 167 -12.50 8.41 -25.42
CA LEU A 167 -11.06 8.25 -25.24
C LEU A 167 -10.71 7.62 -23.88
N ASN A 168 -11.49 7.96 -22.84
CA ASN A 168 -11.27 7.42 -21.50
C ASN A 168 -11.49 5.90 -21.44
N ASP A 169 -12.32 5.34 -22.32
CA ASP A 169 -12.54 3.88 -22.40
C ASP A 169 -11.30 3.13 -22.91
N GLU A 170 -10.44 3.82 -23.65
CA GLU A 170 -9.16 3.28 -24.10
C GLU A 170 -8.07 3.51 -23.06
N LEU A 171 -7.98 4.72 -22.49
CA LEU A 171 -6.94 5.08 -21.53
C LEU A 171 -7.11 4.38 -20.16
N ILE A 172 -8.30 3.88 -19.82
CA ILE A 172 -8.53 3.09 -18.61
C ILE A 172 -8.03 1.64 -18.73
N LYS A 173 -7.82 1.11 -19.95
CA LYS A 173 -7.45 -0.30 -20.18
C LYS A 173 -6.21 -0.75 -19.41
N PRO A 174 -5.12 0.04 -19.28
CA PRO A 174 -3.98 -0.32 -18.44
C PRO A 174 -4.33 -0.55 -16.96
N VAL A 175 -5.29 0.20 -16.43
CA VAL A 175 -5.80 0.01 -15.06
C VAL A 175 -6.54 -1.31 -14.95
N GLN A 176 -7.39 -1.60 -15.93
CA GLN A 176 -8.13 -2.86 -16.01
C GLN A 176 -7.21 -4.07 -16.23
N ARG A 177 -6.10 -3.88 -16.97
CA ARG A 177 -5.16 -4.95 -17.30
C ARG A 177 -4.51 -5.55 -16.07
N LEU A 178 -4.15 -4.73 -15.06
CA LEU A 178 -3.61 -5.24 -13.79
C LEU A 178 -4.59 -6.20 -13.10
N VAL A 179 -5.88 -5.85 -13.07
CA VAL A 179 -6.92 -6.69 -12.48
C VAL A 179 -7.10 -7.98 -13.27
N LYS A 180 -7.13 -7.89 -14.61
CA LYS A 180 -7.28 -9.07 -15.48
C LYS A 180 -6.08 -10.01 -15.37
N LEU A 181 -4.86 -9.49 -15.28
CA LEU A 181 -3.65 -10.30 -15.06
C LEU A 181 -3.73 -11.04 -13.72
N LYS A 182 -4.11 -10.37 -12.64
CA LYS A 182 -4.34 -11.03 -11.35
C LYS A 182 -5.34 -12.19 -11.46
N GLN A 183 -6.49 -11.97 -12.09
CA GLN A 183 -7.54 -13.00 -12.25
C GLN A 183 -7.07 -14.18 -13.10
N LEU A 184 -6.38 -13.92 -14.21
CA LEU A 184 -5.86 -14.97 -15.08
C LEU A 184 -4.80 -15.81 -14.37
N PHE A 185 -3.92 -15.19 -13.57
CA PHE A 185 -2.91 -15.90 -12.78
C PHE A 185 -3.51 -16.63 -11.57
N GLU A 186 -4.62 -16.15 -11.01
CA GLU A 186 -5.40 -16.87 -10.01
C GLU A 186 -5.97 -18.16 -10.58
N LEU A 187 -6.66 -18.06 -11.72
CA LEU A 187 -7.20 -19.22 -12.44
C LEU A 187 -6.09 -20.17 -12.86
N LEU A 188 -4.99 -19.64 -13.42
CA LEU A 188 -3.87 -20.45 -13.89
C LEU A 188 -3.21 -21.22 -12.75
N LYS A 189 -3.09 -20.60 -11.56
CA LYS A 189 -2.58 -21.24 -10.35
C LYS A 189 -3.45 -22.42 -9.93
N ASP A 190 -4.77 -22.26 -9.97
CA ASP A 190 -5.70 -23.30 -9.50
C ASP A 190 -5.75 -24.51 -10.44
N VAL A 191 -5.47 -24.30 -11.74
CA VAL A 191 -5.48 -25.36 -12.77
C VAL A 191 -4.08 -25.88 -13.13
N THR A 192 -3.01 -25.39 -12.49
CA THR A 192 -1.64 -25.85 -12.74
C THR A 192 -1.24 -26.90 -11.69
N PRO A 193 -0.96 -28.16 -12.10
CA PRO A 193 -0.52 -29.21 -11.17
C PRO A 193 0.79 -28.86 -10.47
N ILE A 194 0.98 -29.34 -9.24
CA ILE A 194 2.21 -29.11 -8.46
C ILE A 194 3.45 -29.69 -9.17
N SER A 195 3.28 -30.80 -9.91
CA SER A 195 4.32 -31.41 -10.73
C SER A 195 4.67 -30.63 -11.99
N HIS A 196 3.87 -29.63 -12.39
CA HIS A 196 4.10 -28.86 -13.60
C HIS A 196 5.28 -27.89 -13.41
N PRO A 197 6.22 -27.79 -14.37
CA PRO A 197 7.40 -26.95 -14.25
C PRO A 197 7.11 -25.45 -14.09
N ASP A 198 5.90 -25.01 -14.46
CA ASP A 198 5.43 -23.62 -14.38
C ASP A 198 4.67 -23.29 -13.08
N CYS A 199 4.45 -24.27 -12.20
CA CYS A 199 3.66 -24.13 -10.98
C CYS A 199 4.18 -23.01 -10.07
N ALA A 200 5.49 -23.05 -9.74
CA ALA A 200 6.12 -22.06 -8.87
C ALA A 200 6.06 -20.64 -9.46
N ALA A 201 6.37 -20.51 -10.76
CA ALA A 201 6.36 -19.21 -11.44
C ALA A 201 4.95 -18.62 -11.54
N THR A 202 3.94 -19.45 -11.77
CA THR A 202 2.52 -19.05 -11.79
C THR A 202 2.08 -18.53 -10.42
N MET A 203 2.42 -19.26 -9.35
CA MET A 203 2.13 -18.83 -7.97
C MET A 203 2.80 -17.49 -7.64
N GLU A 204 4.09 -17.36 -7.97
CA GLU A 204 4.84 -16.12 -7.72
C GLU A 204 4.26 -14.92 -8.48
N MET A 205 3.86 -15.12 -9.74
CA MET A 205 3.25 -14.04 -10.53
C MET A 205 1.86 -13.66 -10.04
N PHE A 206 1.06 -14.61 -9.53
CA PHE A 206 -0.21 -14.29 -8.86
C PHE A 206 0.02 -13.42 -7.63
N ASP A 207 0.92 -13.83 -6.73
CA ASP A 207 1.25 -13.09 -5.51
C ASP A 207 1.77 -11.68 -5.85
N ASN A 208 2.64 -11.59 -6.87
CA ASN A 208 3.17 -10.33 -7.37
C ASN A 208 2.07 -9.36 -7.86
N PHE A 209 1.11 -9.82 -8.68
CA PHE A 209 0.03 -8.94 -9.15
C PHE A 209 -0.96 -8.60 -8.04
N ASN A 210 -1.14 -9.49 -7.06
CA ASN A 210 -1.95 -9.22 -5.88
C ASN A 210 -1.33 -8.13 -5.00
N GLU A 211 -0.03 -8.20 -4.74
CA GLU A 211 0.73 -7.18 -4.02
C GLU A 211 0.76 -5.86 -4.80
N LEU A 212 1.02 -5.89 -6.10
CA LEU A 212 1.03 -4.69 -6.94
C LEU A 212 -0.33 -3.98 -6.95
N ALA A 213 -1.44 -4.73 -7.01
CA ALA A 213 -2.77 -4.15 -6.93
C ALA A 213 -3.03 -3.48 -5.57
N TYR A 214 -2.58 -4.08 -4.47
CA TYR A 214 -2.65 -3.49 -3.13
C TYR A 214 -1.82 -2.21 -3.04
N ASP A 215 -0.57 -2.25 -3.48
CA ASP A 215 0.35 -1.12 -3.49
C ASP A 215 -0.17 0.08 -4.28
N VAL A 216 -0.64 -0.15 -5.50
CA VAL A 216 -1.18 0.89 -6.37
C VAL A 216 -2.44 1.51 -5.76
N ASN A 217 -3.31 0.69 -5.16
CA ASN A 217 -4.51 1.16 -4.49
C ASN A 217 -4.17 2.02 -3.27
N GLU A 218 -3.19 1.62 -2.45
CA GLU A 218 -2.75 2.44 -1.32
C GLU A 218 -2.11 3.74 -1.79
N VAL A 219 -1.23 3.73 -2.81
CA VAL A 219 -0.63 4.97 -3.34
C VAL A 219 -1.70 5.91 -3.91
N LYS A 220 -2.70 5.40 -4.64
CA LYS A 220 -3.84 6.22 -5.10
C LYS A 220 -4.62 6.78 -3.93
N ARG A 221 -4.96 5.94 -2.94
CA ARG A 221 -5.65 6.37 -1.74
C ARG A 221 -4.87 7.45 -0.99
N TRP A 222 -3.54 7.34 -0.89
CA TRP A 222 -2.70 8.39 -0.30
C TRP A 222 -2.71 9.67 -1.12
N LYS A 223 -2.61 9.60 -2.46
CA LYS A 223 -2.74 10.77 -3.34
C LYS A 223 -4.11 11.42 -3.23
N ASP A 224 -5.17 10.64 -3.24
CA ASP A 224 -6.55 11.11 -3.10
C ASP A 224 -6.79 11.70 -1.71
N LEU A 225 -6.20 11.13 -0.65
CA LEU A 225 -6.21 11.71 0.69
C LEU A 225 -5.39 12.99 0.77
N CYS A 226 -4.30 13.12 0.03
CA CYS A 226 -3.52 14.36 -0.06
C CYS A 226 -4.27 15.44 -0.85
N ILE A 227 -4.92 15.08 -1.95
CA ILE A 227 -5.76 15.99 -2.76
C ILE A 227 -7.01 16.36 -1.98
N SER A 228 -7.70 15.41 -1.35
CA SER A 228 -8.87 15.69 -0.51
C SER A 228 -8.46 16.44 0.74
N ALA A 229 -7.30 16.21 1.34
CA ALA A 229 -6.80 17.05 2.42
C ALA A 229 -6.47 18.45 1.90
N SER A 230 -5.94 18.59 0.68
CA SER A 230 -5.68 19.89 0.04
C SER A 230 -6.98 20.62 -0.36
N ASP A 231 -7.99 19.89 -0.84
CA ASP A 231 -9.29 20.38 -1.29
C ASP A 231 -10.26 20.56 -0.14
N GLU A 232 -10.15 19.78 0.94
CA GLU A 232 -10.80 20.05 2.21
C GLU A 232 -10.06 21.18 2.91
N THR A 233 -8.72 21.31 2.87
CA THR A 233 -8.09 22.56 3.31
C THR A 233 -8.53 23.71 2.42
N ASN A 234 -8.75 23.56 1.11
CA ASN A 234 -9.30 24.64 0.30
C ASN A 234 -10.79 24.86 0.58
N LYS A 235 -11.63 23.85 0.78
CA LYS A 235 -13.07 24.01 1.03
C LYS A 235 -13.37 24.41 2.47
N THR A 236 -12.64 23.90 3.46
CA THR A 236 -12.72 24.32 4.88
C THR A 236 -11.97 25.63 5.14
N SER A 237 -10.85 25.93 4.45
CA SER A 237 -10.20 27.27 4.51
C SER A 237 -10.99 28.34 3.74
N ILE A 238 -11.67 27.99 2.65
CA ILE A 238 -12.44 28.96 1.84
C ILE A 238 -13.89 29.11 2.32
N MET A 239 -14.57 28.06 2.81
CA MET A 239 -15.96 28.16 3.30
C MET A 239 -16.13 28.23 4.82
N ASP A 240 -15.24 27.63 5.62
CA ASP A 240 -15.38 27.66 7.11
C ASP A 240 -14.46 28.69 7.79
N MET A 241 -13.62 29.41 7.05
CA MET A 241 -12.72 30.45 7.60
C MET A 241 -12.75 31.81 6.89
N VAL A 242 -13.68 32.04 5.96
CA VAL A 242 -13.91 33.39 5.39
C VAL A 242 -15.14 34.01 6.02
N ASP A 243 -15.04 34.21 7.32
CA ASP A 243 -15.91 35.09 8.05
C ASP A 243 -15.86 36.48 7.39
N LYS A 244 -17.00 37.18 7.33
CA LYS A 244 -17.20 38.45 6.59
C LYS A 244 -16.18 39.56 6.96
N THR A 245 -15.40 39.35 8.00
CA THR A 245 -14.33 40.21 8.55
C THR A 245 -12.99 40.02 7.82
N THR A 246 -12.58 38.78 7.48
CA THR A 246 -11.30 38.48 6.80
C THR A 246 -11.29 38.98 5.35
N LYS A 247 -12.44 38.89 4.66
CA LYS A 247 -12.63 39.53 3.33
C LYS A 247 -12.50 41.05 3.39
N ARG A 248 -12.94 41.71 4.47
CA ARG A 248 -12.78 43.16 4.66
C ARG A 248 -11.34 43.55 4.98
N ILE A 249 -10.59 42.71 5.68
CA ILE A 249 -9.16 42.92 5.95
C ILE A 249 -8.35 42.73 4.66
N LEU A 250 -8.54 41.65 3.90
CA LEU A 250 -7.87 41.47 2.60
C LEU A 250 -8.17 42.60 1.60
N THR A 251 -9.42 43.06 1.51
CA THR A 251 -9.81 44.13 0.57
C THR A 251 -9.33 45.52 1.01
N LYS A 252 -9.01 45.72 2.29
CA LYS A 252 -8.48 46.98 2.84
C LYS A 252 -6.95 47.00 2.89
N VAL A 253 -6.31 45.83 3.08
CA VAL A 253 -4.86 45.64 3.06
C VAL A 253 -4.29 45.63 1.64
N ALA A 254 -5.02 45.07 0.66
CA ALA A 254 -4.65 45.13 -0.76
C ALA A 254 -4.60 46.57 -1.34
N ARG A 255 -5.10 47.57 -0.63
CA ARG A 255 -5.12 48.99 -1.06
C ARG A 255 -3.97 49.84 -0.53
N THR A 256 -3.06 49.28 0.27
CA THR A 256 -1.90 50.01 0.83
C THR A 256 -0.65 49.12 0.75
N CYS A 257 0.02 49.12 -0.40
CA CYS A 257 1.33 48.48 -0.56
C CYS A 257 2.37 49.23 0.27
N SER A 258 2.71 48.65 1.43
CA SER A 258 3.77 49.10 2.34
C SER A 258 4.67 47.89 2.65
N ALA A 259 5.98 48.12 2.79
CA ALA A 259 6.97 47.07 3.10
C ALA A 259 6.63 46.29 4.39
N GLU A 260 5.99 46.94 5.36
CA GLU A 260 5.56 46.33 6.63
C GLU A 260 4.44 45.29 6.45
N VAL A 261 3.55 45.51 5.49
CA VAL A 261 2.46 44.56 5.17
C VAL A 261 3.02 43.29 4.54
N ASN A 262 4.00 43.42 3.64
CA ASN A 262 4.67 42.27 3.02
C ASN A 262 5.46 41.45 4.05
N ARG A 263 6.13 42.10 5.00
CA ARG A 263 6.84 41.42 6.10
C ARG A 263 5.87 40.61 6.96
N LYS A 264 4.70 41.17 7.32
CA LYS A 264 3.66 40.44 8.08
C LYS A 264 3.07 39.25 7.32
N LEU A 265 2.79 39.42 6.02
CA LEU A 265 2.33 38.34 5.15
C LEU A 265 3.34 37.18 5.09
N GLN A 266 4.63 37.49 4.98
CA GLN A 266 5.68 36.48 4.91
C GLN A 266 5.81 35.68 6.22
N VAL A 267 5.72 36.35 7.37
CA VAL A 267 5.75 35.71 8.69
C VAL A 267 4.55 34.76 8.85
N GLN A 268 3.36 35.20 8.46
CA GLN A 268 2.16 34.37 8.55
C GLN A 268 2.23 33.15 7.63
N GLN A 269 2.79 33.31 6.42
CA GLN A 269 3.05 32.19 5.51
C GLN A 269 4.07 31.19 6.08
N LYS A 270 5.07 31.67 6.83
CA LYS A 270 6.06 30.79 7.49
C LYS A 270 5.42 29.98 8.63
N PHE A 271 4.64 30.62 9.50
CA PHE A 271 3.97 29.93 10.61
C PHE A 271 2.87 28.97 10.16
N THR A 272 2.21 29.24 9.03
CA THR A 272 1.25 28.30 8.44
C THR A 272 1.95 27.03 7.95
N ALA A 273 3.07 27.14 7.22
CA ALA A 273 3.86 25.98 6.80
C ALA A 273 4.44 25.18 7.99
N GLU A 274 4.92 25.86 9.03
CA GLU A 274 5.42 25.20 10.25
C GLU A 274 4.30 24.47 11.00
N ARG A 275 3.08 25.03 11.03
CA ARG A 275 1.89 24.40 11.62
C ARG A 275 1.48 23.13 10.87
N GLU A 276 1.48 23.18 9.54
CA GLU A 276 1.23 22.00 8.70
C GLU A 276 2.25 20.90 8.99
N THR A 277 3.52 21.26 9.10
CA THR A 277 4.60 20.31 9.40
C THR A 277 4.43 19.68 10.79
N ILE A 278 4.06 20.46 11.81
CA ILE A 278 3.77 19.96 13.16
C ILE A 278 2.58 19.00 13.17
N ASN A 279 1.51 19.31 12.41
CA ASN A 279 0.36 18.43 12.27
C ASN A 279 0.73 17.10 11.58
N GLN A 280 1.57 17.16 10.54
CA GLN A 280 2.10 15.97 9.88
C GLN A 280 2.96 15.12 10.82
N LEU A 281 3.80 15.75 11.65
CA LEU A 281 4.61 15.06 12.65
C LEU A 281 3.75 14.33 13.67
N GLU A 282 2.71 14.96 14.22
CA GLU A 282 1.80 14.34 15.18
C GLU A 282 1.04 13.15 14.57
N LYS A 283 0.55 13.31 13.32
CA LYS A 283 -0.09 12.21 12.59
C LYS A 283 0.89 11.05 12.40
N SER A 284 2.14 11.34 12.07
CA SER A 284 3.20 10.34 11.89
C SER A 284 3.56 9.63 13.20
N CYS A 285 3.63 10.34 14.32
CA CYS A 285 3.82 9.75 15.65
C CYS A 285 2.70 8.74 15.97
N THR A 286 1.45 9.14 15.71
CA THR A 286 0.27 8.29 15.97
C THR A 286 0.27 7.05 15.08
N LEU A 287 0.57 7.20 13.78
CA LEU A 287 0.66 6.08 12.84
C LEU A 287 1.79 5.13 13.22
N LEU A 288 2.97 5.63 13.56
CA LEU A 288 4.11 4.81 13.96
C LEU A 288 3.80 4.02 15.23
N ARG A 289 3.20 4.67 16.24
CA ARG A 289 2.77 4.01 17.48
C ARG A 289 1.82 2.84 17.19
N ASN A 290 0.75 3.11 16.43
CA ASN A 290 -0.24 2.09 16.08
C ASN A 290 0.37 0.94 15.26
N ALA A 291 1.27 1.25 14.32
CA ALA A 291 1.93 0.24 13.50
C ALA A 291 2.84 -0.67 14.33
N VAL A 292 3.62 -0.10 15.25
CA VAL A 292 4.52 -0.85 16.14
C VAL A 292 3.74 -1.73 17.10
N GLU A 293 2.71 -1.19 17.75
CA GLU A 293 1.84 -1.97 18.64
C GLU A 293 1.09 -3.10 17.90
N SER A 294 0.56 -2.80 16.71
CA SER A 294 -0.12 -3.80 15.87
C SER A 294 0.82 -4.92 15.44
N ARG A 295 2.05 -4.58 15.04
CA ARG A 295 3.07 -5.56 14.64
C ARG A 295 3.44 -6.48 15.80
N TYR A 296 3.65 -5.93 16.99
CA TYR A 296 3.91 -6.73 18.18
C TYR A 296 2.78 -7.72 18.46
N LYS A 297 1.51 -7.25 18.46
CA LYS A 297 0.35 -8.11 18.72
C LYS A 297 0.22 -9.25 17.70
N LYS A 298 0.41 -8.95 16.42
CA LYS A 298 0.39 -9.95 15.34
C LYS A 298 1.50 -11.00 15.51
N MET A 299 2.72 -10.55 15.77
CA MET A 299 3.86 -11.44 15.99
C MET A 299 3.63 -12.34 17.21
N GLN A 300 3.15 -11.77 18.31
CA GLN A 300 2.80 -12.52 19.51
C GLN A 300 1.71 -13.56 19.22
N SER A 301 0.66 -13.21 18.48
CA SER A 301 -0.41 -14.15 18.13
C SER A 301 0.06 -15.31 17.27
N VAL A 302 0.99 -15.07 16.33
CA VAL A 302 1.55 -16.12 15.47
C VAL A 302 2.38 -17.09 16.30
N ILE A 303 3.24 -16.59 17.19
CA ILE A 303 4.08 -17.44 18.03
C ILE A 303 3.24 -18.25 19.03
N ILE A 304 2.20 -17.65 19.62
CA ILE A 304 1.26 -18.37 20.49
C ILE A 304 0.53 -19.46 19.71
N ALA A 305 0.01 -19.16 18.51
CA ALA A 305 -0.67 -20.15 17.68
C ALA A 305 0.26 -21.31 17.26
N GLN A 306 1.53 -21.02 16.98
CA GLN A 306 2.54 -22.04 16.73
C GLN A 306 2.79 -22.90 17.98
N ARG A 307 2.86 -22.28 19.17
CA ARG A 307 3.03 -23.03 20.42
C ARG A 307 1.84 -23.93 20.68
N ASP A 308 0.62 -23.41 20.54
CA ASP A 308 -0.61 -24.18 20.75
C ASP A 308 -0.73 -25.35 19.76
N PHE A 309 -0.28 -25.17 18.51
CA PHE A 309 -0.21 -26.25 17.53
C PHE A 309 0.77 -27.34 17.96
N VAL A 310 1.96 -26.97 18.45
CA VAL A 310 2.97 -27.94 18.91
C VAL A 310 2.50 -28.67 20.15
N SER A 311 1.84 -27.98 21.09
CA SER A 311 1.23 -28.61 22.27
C SER A 311 0.16 -29.62 21.87
N GLN A 312 -0.70 -29.29 20.88
CA GLN A 312 -1.68 -30.24 20.35
C GLN A 312 -1.03 -31.45 19.65
N LEU A 313 0.04 -31.23 18.89
CA LEU A 313 0.81 -32.34 18.31
C LEU A 313 1.32 -33.25 19.42
N LYS A 314 1.96 -32.70 20.46
CA LYS A 314 2.45 -33.45 21.62
C LYS A 314 1.36 -34.29 22.29
N GLU A 315 0.16 -33.74 22.48
CA GLU A 315 -1.00 -34.47 23.02
C GLU A 315 -1.42 -35.65 22.13
N ILE A 316 -1.47 -35.46 20.80
CA ILE A 316 -1.81 -36.54 19.86
C ILE A 316 -0.73 -37.64 19.86
N PHE A 317 0.54 -37.26 19.86
CA PHE A 317 1.65 -38.21 19.88
C PHE A 317 1.66 -39.05 21.17
N THR A 318 1.42 -38.42 22.32
CA THR A 318 1.37 -39.11 23.63
C THR A 318 0.18 -40.06 23.76
N GLN A 319 -0.94 -39.78 23.07
CA GLN A 319 -2.13 -40.64 23.08
C GLN A 319 -2.02 -41.84 22.12
N ASN A 320 -1.46 -41.66 20.92
CA ASN A 320 -1.58 -42.64 19.84
C ASN A 320 -0.32 -43.51 19.62
N ASN A 321 0.84 -43.17 20.21
CA ASN A 321 2.13 -43.88 20.11
C ASN A 321 2.65 -44.21 18.69
N ARG A 322 1.94 -43.83 17.62
CA ARG A 322 2.30 -44.01 16.22
C ARG A 322 1.64 -42.94 15.36
N LEU A 323 2.41 -41.93 14.97
CA LEU A 323 2.10 -41.05 13.85
C LEU A 323 3.12 -41.36 12.77
N GLN A 324 2.66 -41.94 11.66
CA GLN A 324 3.47 -42.13 10.47
C GLN A 324 3.46 -40.82 9.69
N LEU A 325 4.64 -40.29 9.38
CA LEU A 325 4.77 -39.18 8.44
C LEU A 325 4.22 -39.62 7.08
N HIS A 326 3.48 -38.73 6.43
CA HIS A 326 3.02 -38.97 5.07
C HIS A 326 4.22 -39.31 4.16
N SER A 327 4.05 -40.25 3.25
CA SER A 327 5.13 -40.81 2.40
C SER A 327 5.85 -39.79 1.51
N GLU A 328 5.26 -38.60 1.34
CA GLU A 328 5.83 -37.47 0.60
C GLU A 328 6.80 -36.62 1.41
N ILE A 329 6.92 -36.85 2.73
CA ILE A 329 7.84 -36.10 3.59
C ILE A 329 9.21 -36.80 3.58
N PRO A 330 10.28 -36.18 3.04
CA PRO A 330 11.58 -36.81 2.96
C PRO A 330 12.16 -37.04 4.36
N ILE A 331 12.45 -38.30 4.71
CA ILE A 331 13.14 -38.65 5.95
C ILE A 331 14.57 -39.05 5.60
N LEU A 332 15.57 -38.40 6.21
CA LEU A 332 17.00 -38.67 5.97
C LEU A 332 17.50 -40.00 6.60
N THR A 333 16.68 -40.69 7.37
CA THR A 333 17.07 -41.92 8.08
C THR A 333 16.40 -43.14 7.44
N ASN A 334 17.22 -44.07 6.95
CA ASN A 334 16.80 -45.35 6.36
C ASN A 334 16.23 -46.34 7.41
N SER A 335 15.46 -45.87 8.39
CA SER A 335 14.84 -46.73 9.39
C SER A 335 13.35 -46.93 9.07
N PRO A 336 12.87 -48.18 8.90
CA PRO A 336 11.48 -48.47 8.53
C PRO A 336 10.46 -48.22 9.66
N ASN A 337 10.88 -47.70 10.81
CA ASN A 337 10.03 -47.25 11.92
C ASN A 337 10.42 -45.83 12.38
N CYS A 338 10.39 -44.85 11.48
CA CYS A 338 10.62 -43.45 11.85
C CYS A 338 9.44 -42.87 12.63
N CYS A 339 9.46 -43.03 13.95
CA CYS A 339 8.64 -42.22 14.84
C CYS A 339 9.27 -40.81 14.93
N PHE A 340 8.46 -39.76 14.94
CA PHE A 340 8.95 -38.41 15.22
C PHE A 340 9.54 -38.41 16.65
N PRO A 341 10.79 -37.95 16.87
CA PRO A 341 11.37 -37.96 18.20
C PRO A 341 10.58 -37.00 19.10
N MET A 342 9.94 -37.54 20.15
CA MET A 342 9.16 -36.74 21.11
C MET A 342 10.01 -35.64 21.75
N GLU A 343 11.30 -35.90 22.00
CA GLU A 343 12.27 -34.92 22.50
C GLU A 343 12.29 -33.65 21.61
N LEU A 344 12.26 -33.79 20.28
CA LEU A 344 12.24 -32.64 19.37
C LEU A 344 10.97 -31.79 19.50
N ILE A 345 9.82 -32.41 19.76
CA ILE A 345 8.54 -31.69 19.98
C ILE A 345 8.62 -30.92 21.30
N GLU A 346 9.16 -31.54 22.34
CA GLU A 346 9.32 -30.94 23.67
C GLU A 346 10.34 -29.78 23.66
N ASP A 347 11.45 -29.94 22.95
CA ASP A 347 12.47 -28.91 22.78
C ASP A 347 11.90 -27.72 22.00
N TYR A 348 11.13 -27.98 20.94
CA TYR A 348 10.49 -26.93 20.14
C TYR A 348 9.40 -26.19 20.92
N GLU A 349 8.58 -26.91 21.70
CA GLU A 349 7.60 -26.31 22.62
C GLU A 349 8.30 -25.42 23.66
N THR A 350 9.42 -25.90 24.24
CA THR A 350 10.23 -25.16 25.21
C THR A 350 10.87 -23.91 24.60
N ALA A 351 11.36 -24.00 23.36
CA ALA A 351 11.88 -22.87 22.60
C ALA A 351 10.81 -21.79 22.35
N LEU A 352 9.60 -22.19 21.94
CA LEU A 352 8.50 -21.24 21.73
C LEU A 352 8.05 -20.59 23.05
N ASN A 353 7.96 -21.35 24.14
CA ASN A 353 7.64 -20.79 25.46
C ASN A 353 8.70 -19.79 25.92
N SER A 354 9.98 -20.11 25.72
CA SER A 354 11.11 -19.21 26.03
C SER A 354 11.04 -17.92 25.21
N LEU A 355 10.68 -18.02 23.93
CA LEU A 355 10.50 -16.86 23.06
C LEU A 355 9.32 -15.98 23.51
N ILE A 356 8.19 -16.58 23.90
CA ILE A 356 7.03 -15.84 24.43
C ILE A 356 7.41 -15.04 25.67
N ILE A 357 8.14 -15.66 26.60
CA ILE A 357 8.64 -15.00 27.81
C ILE A 357 9.60 -13.86 27.43
N HIS A 358 10.56 -14.10 26.52
CA HIS A 358 11.48 -13.08 26.05
C HIS A 358 10.75 -11.88 25.42
N MET A 359 9.70 -12.15 24.64
CA MET A 359 8.86 -11.11 24.04
C MET A 359 8.14 -10.27 25.09
N GLN A 360 7.59 -10.90 26.12
CA GLN A 360 6.85 -10.20 27.18
C GLN A 360 7.79 -9.44 28.12
N GLU A 361 8.90 -10.04 28.53
CA GLU A 361 9.75 -9.48 29.57
C GLU A 361 10.79 -8.50 29.03
N THR A 362 11.32 -8.74 27.83
CA THR A 362 12.43 -7.97 27.26
C THR A 362 11.96 -7.06 26.14
N TYR A 363 11.31 -7.61 25.11
CA TYR A 363 10.90 -6.82 23.96
C TYR A 363 9.84 -5.78 24.33
N MET A 364 8.75 -6.18 24.99
CA MET A 364 7.70 -5.23 25.39
C MET A 364 8.21 -4.14 26.31
N ARG A 365 9.11 -4.47 27.25
CA ARG A 365 9.70 -3.48 28.14
C ARG A 365 10.51 -2.43 27.37
N ARG A 366 11.28 -2.86 26.36
CA ARG A 366 12.05 -1.97 25.47
C ARG A 366 11.15 -1.19 24.51
N LEU A 367 10.10 -1.82 24.00
CA LEU A 367 9.09 -1.18 23.16
C LEU A 367 8.42 -0.03 23.92
N SER A 368 7.96 -0.31 25.14
CA SER A 368 7.27 0.69 25.96
C SER A 368 8.21 1.83 26.37
N SER A 369 9.41 1.51 26.86
CA SER A 369 10.34 2.53 27.38
C SER A 369 11.02 3.36 26.28
N SER A 370 11.39 2.74 25.17
CA SER A 370 12.27 3.37 24.17
C SER A 370 11.53 3.80 22.90
N VAL A 371 10.32 3.28 22.65
CA VAL A 371 9.50 3.63 21.49
C VAL A 371 8.25 4.38 21.94
N THR A 372 7.34 3.76 22.69
CA THR A 372 6.05 4.41 22.99
C THR A 372 6.22 5.63 23.89
N SER A 373 7.00 5.54 24.98
CA SER A 373 7.27 6.69 25.86
C SER A 373 7.89 7.87 25.11
N ARG A 374 8.81 7.60 24.18
CA ARG A 374 9.45 8.65 23.37
C ARG A 374 8.49 9.31 22.38
N LEU A 375 7.56 8.53 21.82
CA LEU A 375 6.50 9.08 20.96
C LEU A 375 5.50 9.90 21.77
N ASP A 376 5.20 9.48 23.01
CA ASP A 376 4.31 10.23 23.91
C ASP A 376 4.94 11.56 24.35
N GLU A 377 6.21 11.55 24.74
CA GLU A 377 7.00 12.77 25.01
C GLU A 377 6.99 13.71 23.80
N LEU A 378 7.26 13.18 22.60
CA LEU A 378 7.25 13.97 21.38
C LEU A 378 5.87 14.56 21.08
N ASN A 379 4.79 13.77 21.22
CA ASN A 379 3.42 14.25 21.05
C ASN A 379 3.07 15.35 22.06
N GLN A 380 3.52 15.24 23.31
CA GLN A 380 3.34 16.31 24.29
C GLN A 380 4.05 17.58 23.82
N LEU A 381 5.30 17.51 23.38
CA LEU A 381 6.03 18.68 22.90
C LEU A 381 5.38 19.31 21.66
N LEU A 382 4.88 18.50 20.72
CA LEU A 382 4.14 18.99 19.55
C LEU A 382 2.87 19.74 19.98
N ASN A 383 2.15 19.24 20.98
CA ASN A 383 0.98 19.91 21.55
C ASN A 383 1.33 21.25 22.21
N HIS A 384 2.47 21.35 22.92
CA HIS A 384 2.93 22.63 23.46
C HIS A 384 3.23 23.65 22.34
N ALA A 385 3.90 23.23 21.28
CA ALA A 385 4.17 24.09 20.12
C ALA A 385 2.89 24.61 19.45
N LYS A 386 1.88 23.74 19.28
CA LYS A 386 0.55 24.12 18.78
C LYS A 386 -0.13 25.17 19.67
N ARG A 387 -0.10 25.00 20.99
CA ARG A 387 -0.68 25.97 21.94
C ARG A 387 0.00 27.34 21.86
N LEU A 388 1.33 27.37 21.66
CA LEU A 388 2.05 28.64 21.47
C LEU A 388 1.66 29.34 20.17
N LEU A 389 1.53 28.58 19.07
CA LEU A 389 1.03 29.09 17.79
C LEU A 389 -0.42 29.59 17.91
N GLN A 390 -1.29 28.90 18.65
CA GLN A 390 -2.65 29.34 18.92
C GLN A 390 -2.67 30.63 19.75
N LYS A 391 -1.77 30.75 20.75
CA LYS A 391 -1.62 31.96 21.56
C LYS A 391 -1.20 33.15 20.70
N TYR A 392 -0.27 32.94 19.75
CA TYR A 392 0.12 33.96 18.77
C TYR A 392 -1.08 34.47 17.97
N ASP A 393 -1.87 33.58 17.37
CA ASP A 393 -3.06 33.94 16.61
C ASP A 393 -4.10 34.70 17.46
N SER A 394 -4.33 34.25 18.71
CA SER A 394 -5.28 34.93 19.60
C SER A 394 -4.82 36.33 19.97
N THR A 395 -3.52 36.53 20.24
CA THR A 395 -2.99 37.86 20.56
C THR A 395 -3.01 38.78 19.33
N GLU A 396 -2.79 38.25 18.13
CA GLU A 396 -2.95 39.01 16.88
C GLU A 396 -4.41 39.46 16.67
N LEU A 397 -5.36 38.54 16.91
CA LEU A 397 -6.80 38.83 16.83
C LEU A 397 -7.24 39.88 17.88
N ASP A 398 -6.75 39.77 19.12
CA ASP A 398 -7.06 40.72 20.20
C ASP A 398 -6.63 42.14 19.83
N ILE A 399 -5.44 42.31 19.25
CA ILE A 399 -4.96 43.61 18.77
C ILE A 399 -5.88 44.19 17.68
N LEU A 400 -6.34 43.36 16.74
CA LEU A 400 -7.27 43.78 15.69
C LEU A 400 -8.63 44.20 16.26
N LEU A 401 -9.13 43.50 17.28
CA LEU A 401 -10.38 43.82 17.97
C LEU A 401 -10.28 45.13 18.77
N LEU A 402 -9.14 45.36 19.44
CA LEU A 402 -8.84 46.63 20.12
C LEU A 402 -8.80 47.79 19.10
N ASP A 403 -8.16 47.60 17.94
CA ASP A 403 -8.12 48.58 16.85
C ASP A 403 -9.49 48.90 16.26
N ALA A 404 -10.36 47.90 16.10
CA ALA A 404 -11.73 48.09 15.66
C ALA A 404 -12.55 48.86 16.70
N SER A 405 -12.35 48.55 17.99
CA SER A 405 -13.06 49.19 19.10
C SER A 405 -12.76 50.69 19.19
N VAL A 406 -11.51 51.10 18.93
CA VAL A 406 -11.10 52.52 18.86
C VAL A 406 -11.73 53.24 17.66
N LYS A 407 -11.87 52.56 16.51
CA LYS A 407 -12.41 53.17 15.26
C LYS A 407 -13.92 53.34 15.26
N HIS A 408 -14.67 52.55 16.02
CA HIS A 408 -16.13 52.51 15.98
C HIS A 408 -16.83 53.38 17.03
N GLN A 409 -16.13 54.05 17.96
CA GLN A 409 -16.75 54.82 19.04
C GLN A 409 -16.18 56.24 19.19
N ASN A 410 -16.87 57.24 18.61
CA ASN A 410 -16.51 58.66 18.65
C ASN A 410 -16.83 59.39 19.98
N GLN A 411 -17.37 58.72 21.00
CA GLN A 411 -17.95 59.38 22.20
C GLN A 411 -17.70 58.62 23.52
N LYS A 412 -16.45 58.38 23.92
CA LYS A 412 -16.11 57.91 25.29
C LYS A 412 -15.05 58.77 25.95
N SER A 413 -15.03 58.73 27.29
CA SER A 413 -14.06 59.42 28.16
C SER A 413 -12.61 59.21 27.70
N SER A 414 -11.80 60.26 27.74
CA SER A 414 -10.35 60.22 27.44
C SER A 414 -9.63 59.08 28.21
N GLN A 415 -10.07 58.77 29.44
CA GLN A 415 -9.54 57.67 30.24
C GLN A 415 -9.81 56.28 29.64
N PHE A 416 -10.95 56.06 28.98
CA PHE A 416 -11.28 54.77 28.37
C PHE A 416 -10.45 54.49 27.13
N VAL A 417 -10.20 55.53 26.31
CA VAL A 417 -9.34 55.43 25.13
C VAL A 417 -7.89 55.20 25.54
N ALA A 418 -7.42 55.87 26.59
CA ALA A 418 -6.09 55.66 27.16
C ALA A 418 -5.89 54.21 27.66
N ALA A 419 -6.87 53.66 28.39
CA ALA A 419 -6.82 52.27 28.88
C ALA A 419 -6.76 51.23 27.74
N ILE A 420 -7.53 51.42 26.66
CA ILE A 420 -7.47 50.55 25.47
C ILE A 420 -6.10 50.66 24.77
N HIS A 421 -5.52 51.86 24.71
CA HIS A 421 -4.20 52.06 24.11
C HIS A 421 -3.10 51.37 24.91
N GLU A 422 -3.14 51.45 26.24
CA GLU A 422 -2.21 50.77 27.15
C GLU A 422 -2.30 49.24 27.00
N GLN A 423 -3.52 48.68 27.00
CA GLN A 423 -3.75 47.25 26.78
C GLN A 423 -3.28 46.79 25.39
N LYS A 424 -3.43 47.64 24.38
CA LYS A 424 -2.93 47.36 23.02
C LYS A 424 -1.41 47.35 23.00
N GLU A 425 -0.73 48.31 23.62
CA GLU A 425 0.73 48.34 23.68
C GLU A 425 1.29 47.08 24.36
N GLU A 426 0.67 46.63 25.45
CA GLU A 426 1.05 45.40 26.14
C GLU A 426 0.88 44.16 25.24
N SER A 427 -0.25 44.08 24.54
CA SER A 427 -0.55 42.99 23.59
C SER A 427 0.45 42.97 22.42
N VAL A 428 0.82 44.14 21.89
CA VAL A 428 1.83 44.27 20.82
C VAL A 428 3.22 43.82 21.31
N ARG A 429 3.61 44.17 22.54
CA ARG A 429 4.88 43.70 23.13
C ARG A 429 4.88 42.18 23.29
N THR A 430 3.76 41.61 23.72
CA THR A 430 3.60 40.15 23.86
C THR A 430 3.65 39.44 22.52
N LEU A 431 2.95 39.97 21.49
CA LEU A 431 2.98 39.41 20.15
C LEU A 431 4.39 39.42 19.54
N SER A 432 5.13 40.53 19.70
CA SER A 432 6.51 40.65 19.22
C SER A 432 7.45 39.65 19.90
N THR A 433 7.28 39.45 21.21
CA THR A 433 8.07 38.47 21.98
C THR A 433 7.75 37.04 21.54
N LEU A 434 6.46 36.70 21.37
CA LEU A 434 6.03 35.40 20.87
C LEU A 434 6.54 35.14 19.45
N GLN A 435 6.45 36.12 18.56
CA GLN A 435 6.93 36.01 17.18
C GLN A 435 8.41 35.69 17.13
N SER A 436 9.24 36.47 17.82
CA SER A 436 10.69 36.25 17.86
C SER A 436 11.05 34.90 18.48
N GLY A 437 10.34 34.48 19.53
CA GLY A 437 10.52 33.15 20.12
C GLY A 437 10.19 32.03 19.12
N LEU A 438 9.03 32.10 18.46
CA LEU A 438 8.56 31.09 17.53
C LEU A 438 9.44 30.99 16.28
N GLU A 439 9.82 32.13 15.67
CA GLU A 439 10.67 32.18 14.48
C GLU A 439 12.04 31.49 14.68
N ASN A 440 12.58 31.55 15.90
CA ASN A 440 13.85 30.95 16.27
C ASN A 440 13.73 29.48 16.74
N MET A 441 12.65 29.15 17.44
CA MET A 441 12.47 27.85 18.08
C MET A 441 11.86 26.80 17.13
N LEU A 442 10.85 27.18 16.32
CA LEU A 442 10.08 26.22 15.53
C LEU A 442 10.90 25.44 14.49
N PRO A 443 11.80 26.06 13.69
CA PRO A 443 12.58 25.30 12.71
C PRO A 443 13.48 24.24 13.36
N ASN A 444 14.12 24.60 14.47
CA ASN A 444 15.00 23.69 15.22
C ASN A 444 14.19 22.58 15.91
N PHE A 445 13.04 22.94 16.48
CA PHE A 445 12.11 22.00 17.08
C PHE A 445 11.62 20.97 16.04
N ILE A 446 11.12 21.42 14.89
CA ILE A 446 10.66 20.55 13.79
C ILE A 446 11.78 19.61 13.32
N LYS A 447 13.00 20.13 13.15
CA LYS A 447 14.17 19.30 12.78
C LYS A 447 14.44 18.24 13.82
N HIS A 448 14.41 18.59 15.11
CA HIS A 448 14.68 17.65 16.20
C HIS A 448 13.56 16.60 16.33
N SER A 449 12.29 17.01 16.18
CA SER A 449 11.14 16.12 16.14
C SER A 449 11.24 15.07 15.04
N ASN A 450 11.66 15.47 13.83
CA ASN A 450 11.92 14.54 12.73
C ASN A 450 13.02 13.52 13.07
N ASN A 451 14.14 13.99 13.65
CA ASN A 451 15.24 13.11 14.04
C ASN A 451 14.81 12.09 15.12
N ILE A 452 14.02 12.52 16.10
CA ILE A 452 13.45 11.61 17.11
C ILE A 452 12.57 10.56 16.45
N LEU A 453 11.65 10.98 15.57
CA LEU A 453 10.75 10.06 14.87
C LEU A 453 11.51 9.03 14.02
N GLN A 454 12.56 9.46 13.33
CA GLN A 454 13.43 8.58 12.55
C GLN A 454 14.19 7.60 13.44
N SER A 455 14.78 8.07 14.54
CA SER A 455 15.51 7.23 15.50
C SER A 455 14.59 6.17 16.14
N VAL A 456 13.39 6.58 16.57
CA VAL A 456 12.38 5.68 17.12
C VAL A 456 11.95 4.63 16.08
N CYS A 457 11.75 5.04 14.84
CA CYS A 457 11.42 4.13 13.75
C CYS A 457 12.54 3.09 13.54
N GLN A 458 13.79 3.51 13.42
CA GLN A 458 14.96 2.63 13.29
C GLN A 458 15.08 1.65 14.46
N TYR A 459 14.95 2.14 15.70
CA TYR A 459 15.03 1.30 16.88
C TYR A 459 13.91 0.26 16.92
N SER A 460 12.69 0.61 16.45
CA SER A 460 11.58 -0.35 16.36
C SER A 460 11.88 -1.51 15.39
N TYR A 461 12.61 -1.26 14.30
CA TYR A 461 13.07 -2.31 13.38
C TYR A 461 14.18 -3.16 13.99
N ILE A 462 15.14 -2.55 14.69
CA ILE A 462 16.22 -3.28 15.39
C ILE A 462 15.62 -4.23 16.43
N LEU A 463 14.68 -3.74 17.24
CA LEU A 463 13.98 -4.58 18.22
C LEU A 463 13.31 -5.78 17.55
N HIS A 464 12.67 -5.59 16.41
CA HIS A 464 12.02 -6.68 15.67
C HIS A 464 13.04 -7.68 15.13
N GLY A 465 14.14 -7.20 14.55
CA GLY A 465 15.25 -8.05 14.10
C GLY A 465 15.83 -8.91 15.22
N ASN A 466 15.98 -8.34 16.43
CA ASN A 466 16.48 -9.07 17.59
C ASN A 466 15.57 -10.24 18.00
N ILE A 467 14.23 -10.09 17.93
CA ILE A 467 13.32 -11.22 18.18
C ILE A 467 13.51 -12.30 17.12
N MET A 468 13.57 -11.92 15.84
CA MET A 468 13.75 -12.90 14.76
C MET A 468 15.07 -13.66 14.89
N GLN A 469 16.13 -12.98 15.31
CA GLN A 469 17.42 -13.59 15.61
C GLN A 469 17.34 -14.53 16.82
N GLU A 470 16.68 -14.10 17.90
CA GLU A 470 16.50 -14.95 19.09
C GLU A 470 15.69 -16.21 18.77
N PHE A 471 14.63 -16.07 17.97
CA PHE A 471 13.88 -17.22 17.47
C PHE A 471 14.79 -18.15 16.65
N GLY A 472 15.54 -17.62 15.68
CA GLY A 472 16.51 -18.39 14.89
C GLY A 472 17.53 -19.15 15.75
N ASN A 473 18.06 -18.50 16.79
CA ASN A 473 19.01 -19.12 17.73
C ASN A 473 18.39 -20.27 18.53
N LEU A 474 17.16 -20.08 19.04
CA LEU A 474 16.44 -21.11 19.79
C LEU A 474 16.15 -22.33 18.90
N LEU A 475 15.75 -22.09 17.66
CA LEU A 475 15.51 -23.15 16.67
C LEU A 475 16.78 -23.90 16.29
N GLN A 476 17.88 -23.17 16.11
CA GLN A 476 19.17 -23.79 15.79
C GLN A 476 19.64 -24.72 16.92
N LYS A 477 19.38 -24.37 18.19
CA LYS A 477 19.67 -25.27 19.32
C LYS A 477 18.84 -26.56 19.24
N CYS A 478 17.53 -26.45 19.00
CA CYS A 478 16.67 -27.63 18.81
C CYS A 478 17.15 -28.55 17.67
N ILE A 479 17.65 -27.97 16.57
CA ILE A 479 18.14 -28.72 15.40
C ILE A 479 19.56 -29.29 15.62
N GLN A 480 20.43 -28.62 16.37
CA GLN A 480 21.79 -29.12 16.64
C GLN A 480 21.79 -30.27 17.65
N GLU A 481 20.79 -30.33 18.53
CA GLU A 481 20.63 -31.41 19.53
C GLU A 481 19.99 -32.67 18.94
N THR A 482 19.40 -32.61 17.74
CA THR A 482 18.78 -33.75 17.05
C THR A 482 19.36 -33.97 15.66
N SER A 483 19.88 -35.17 15.39
CA SER A 483 20.49 -35.57 14.10
C SER A 483 19.52 -35.65 12.90
N CYS A 484 18.35 -35.00 12.97
CA CYS A 484 17.28 -35.05 11.98
C CYS A 484 16.99 -33.64 11.45
N ILE A 485 17.49 -33.36 10.26
CA ILE A 485 17.21 -32.10 9.55
C ILE A 485 15.78 -32.15 9.02
N PHE A 486 14.85 -31.52 9.74
CA PHE A 486 13.51 -31.18 9.24
C PHE A 486 13.47 -29.69 8.89
N LEU A 487 13.80 -29.36 7.64
CA LEU A 487 13.79 -27.99 7.12
C LEU A 487 12.48 -27.48 6.45
N PRO A 488 11.34 -28.20 6.37
CA PRO A 488 10.14 -27.62 5.73
C PRO A 488 9.09 -27.01 6.68
N PHE A 489 9.36 -26.79 7.97
CA PHE A 489 8.42 -26.07 8.85
C PHE A 489 8.56 -24.53 8.81
N PHE A 490 9.57 -24.00 8.12
CA PHE A 490 10.00 -22.60 8.27
C PHE A 490 9.56 -21.60 7.19
N CYS A 491 8.65 -21.97 6.28
CA CYS A 491 8.00 -21.01 5.38
C CYS A 491 6.71 -20.41 5.95
N LEU A 492 6.66 -20.13 7.25
CA LEU A 492 5.54 -19.43 7.92
C LEU A 492 5.87 -17.93 8.11
N THR A 493 6.22 -17.25 7.03
CA THR A 493 6.00 -15.80 6.91
C THR A 493 4.74 -15.47 6.11
N ASN A 494 4.05 -16.48 5.58
CA ASN A 494 2.83 -16.30 4.79
C ASN A 494 1.63 -16.97 5.49
N THR A 495 0.70 -16.15 5.99
CA THR A 495 -0.51 -16.56 6.73
C THR A 495 -1.40 -17.56 5.98
N ASN A 496 -1.22 -17.71 4.67
CA ASN A 496 -1.99 -18.63 3.82
C ASN A 496 -1.61 -20.11 4.01
N HIS A 497 -0.45 -20.44 4.59
CA HIS A 497 -0.03 -21.84 4.76
C HIS A 497 -0.66 -22.56 5.96
N PHE A 498 -1.16 -21.84 6.96
CA PHE A 498 -1.76 -22.43 8.16
C PHE A 498 -3.06 -23.20 7.85
N MET A 499 -3.81 -22.78 6.83
CA MET A 499 -5.04 -23.46 6.39
C MET A 499 -4.77 -24.75 5.59
N LYS A 500 -3.58 -24.92 4.98
CA LYS A 500 -3.25 -26.13 4.21
C LYS A 500 -2.92 -27.34 5.11
N TRP A 501 -2.40 -27.11 6.31
CA TRP A 501 -2.02 -28.19 7.23
C TRP A 501 -3.19 -28.88 7.94
N LYS A 502 -4.38 -28.26 7.94
CA LYS A 502 -5.59 -28.86 8.49
C LYS A 502 -6.04 -30.12 7.72
N ASN A 503 -5.56 -30.31 6.49
CA ASN A 503 -5.85 -31.47 5.65
C ASN A 503 -4.70 -32.48 5.55
N VAL A 504 -3.57 -32.25 6.24
CA VAL A 504 -2.35 -33.09 6.16
C VAL A 504 -2.17 -33.99 7.39
N ILE A 505 -2.91 -33.72 8.47
CA ILE A 505 -3.02 -34.64 9.61
C ILE A 505 -4.28 -35.48 9.38
N GLY A 506 -4.10 -36.67 8.80
CA GLY A 506 -5.12 -37.71 8.88
C GLY A 506 -5.26 -38.13 10.34
N ILE A 507 -6.45 -37.89 10.91
CA ILE A 507 -6.92 -38.64 12.08
C ILE A 507 -7.21 -40.07 11.61
#